data_AF-A0A7C3PCQ3-F1
#
_entry.id   AF-A0A7C3PCQ3-F1
#
_cell.length_a   1.000
_cell.length_b   1.000
_cell.length_c   1.000
_cell.angle_alpha   90.00
_cell.angle_beta   90.00
_cell.angle_gamma   90.00
#
_symmetry.space_group_name_H-M   'P 1'
#
loop_
_entity.id
_entity.type
_entity.pdbx_description
1 polymer ?
#
loop_
_entity_poly.entity_id
_entity_poly.type
_entity_poly.pdbx_seq_one_letter_code
_entity_poly.pdbx_strand_id
1 'polypeptide(L)'
;MSQAAFHYRALDGSGNESQGVLRAATKQDAYRRLAATGLTPVRIRKHVEREESHGRRRRRRVKSAEISHFTYQLSVLLEARIPVVDCFRSIAEQEQNETLRRIVLEIAARVQSGQTITSALEPHKRLFGSVYLETVRAAEQSGNMISVLAHLAESVEEQQEMRRLVKGALMYPMAVLVALTMAITFLIVFVVPRFGRMFVARGVELPFLTQALMTLGESVKSYWHVYTIVIGGIVVGGWRLWKLPKARSVIDRYLHRIPYLKGVLVGLAVGRFASVFGLCLGSGLGLIESLEMSGRATGRPMLMDDVSKMVQQVRQGGKLGDVLKSCAYLPGFVKQLLRAGEESAELTKMCRIIARHYSRETKHSTKNLSTVLEPVLIAMLTGAVLVVALAVFLPMWDMVSIVG
;
A
#
# COMPACT_ATOMS: atom_id res chain seq x y z
N MET A 1 48.96 -1.84 14.76
CA MET A 1 48.93 -0.81 13.69
C MET A 1 48.19 -1.39 12.49
N SER A 2 47.10 -0.76 12.06
CA SER A 2 46.24 -1.27 10.98
C SER A 2 46.99 -1.28 9.65
N GLN A 3 47.12 -2.45 9.01
CA GLN A 3 47.73 -2.59 7.70
C GLN A 3 46.69 -2.26 6.62
N ALA A 4 46.99 -1.32 5.74
CA ALA A 4 46.15 -1.00 4.59
C ALA A 4 46.70 -1.71 3.34
N ALA A 5 45.80 -2.16 2.46
CA ALA A 5 46.18 -2.66 1.14
C ALA A 5 46.53 -1.50 0.21
N PHE A 6 47.61 -1.64 -0.55
CA PHE A 6 48.06 -0.69 -1.56
C PHE A 6 48.22 -1.42 -2.89
N HIS A 7 47.60 -0.90 -3.94
CA HIS A 7 47.86 -1.40 -5.28
C HIS A 7 49.09 -0.68 -5.82
N TYR A 8 50.07 -1.46 -6.30
CA TYR A 8 51.29 -0.93 -6.89
C TYR A 8 51.40 -1.33 -8.36
N ARG A 9 52.06 -0.46 -9.12
CA ARG A 9 52.66 -0.74 -10.42
C ARG A 9 54.13 -0.38 -10.30
N ALA A 10 55.00 -1.35 -10.50
CA ALA A 10 56.44 -1.20 -10.35
C ALA A 10 57.16 -1.84 -11.55
N LEU A 11 58.38 -1.37 -11.83
CA LEU A 11 59.24 -1.91 -12.88
C LEU A 11 60.32 -2.78 -12.25
N ASP A 12 60.64 -3.92 -12.88
CA ASP A 12 61.84 -4.68 -12.54
C ASP A 12 63.11 -4.02 -13.13
N GLY A 13 64.29 -4.53 -12.76
CA GLY A 13 65.58 -4.03 -13.28
C GLY A 13 65.77 -4.20 -14.78
N SER A 14 64.91 -4.98 -15.45
CA SER A 14 64.90 -5.22 -16.89
C SER A 14 63.87 -4.37 -17.64
N GLY A 15 63.11 -3.51 -16.93
CA GLY A 15 62.11 -2.61 -17.50
C GLY A 15 60.72 -3.21 -17.70
N ASN A 16 60.42 -4.41 -17.18
CA ASN A 16 59.09 -5.01 -17.28
C ASN A 16 58.17 -4.52 -16.15
N GLU A 17 56.92 -4.22 -16.48
CA GLU A 17 55.92 -3.80 -15.51
C GLU A 17 55.34 -4.98 -14.72
N SER A 18 55.41 -4.91 -13.39
CA SER A 18 54.75 -5.80 -12.44
C SER A 18 53.68 -5.03 -11.65
N GLN A 19 52.50 -5.64 -11.52
CA GLN A 19 51.34 -5.08 -10.83
C GLN A 19 50.83 -6.03 -9.76
N GLY A 20 50.52 -5.50 -8.58
CA GLY A 20 50.03 -6.33 -7.47
C GLY A 20 49.49 -5.52 -6.31
N VAL A 21 49.02 -6.23 -5.29
CA VAL A 21 48.53 -5.64 -4.03
C VAL A 21 49.50 -5.97 -2.91
N LEU A 22 49.98 -4.94 -2.22
CA LEU A 22 50.87 -5.06 -1.07
C LEU A 22 50.19 -4.48 0.17
N ARG A 23 50.21 -5.21 1.29
CA ARG A 23 49.75 -4.69 2.58
C ARG A 23 50.90 -3.98 3.30
N ALA A 24 50.67 -2.72 3.67
CA ALA A 24 51.65 -1.89 4.38
C ALA A 24 50.95 -0.96 5.37
N ALA A 25 51.67 -0.50 6.40
CA ALA A 25 51.09 0.41 7.39
C ALA A 25 50.90 1.83 6.81
N THR A 26 51.81 2.27 5.95
CA THR A 26 51.79 3.59 5.30
C THR A 26 52.26 3.50 3.86
N LYS A 27 51.98 4.54 3.05
CA LYS A 27 52.47 4.63 1.67
C LYS A 27 54.00 4.59 1.57
N GLN A 28 54.69 5.15 2.57
CA GLN A 28 56.16 5.11 2.67
C GLN A 28 56.68 3.70 3.01
N ASP A 29 55.99 2.97 3.88
CA ASP A 29 56.29 1.56 4.19
C ASP A 29 56.08 0.65 2.97
N ALA A 30 55.03 0.90 2.17
CA ALA A 30 54.81 0.22 0.89
C ALA A 30 55.96 0.46 -0.11
N TYR A 31 56.46 1.70 -0.18
CA TYR A 31 57.60 2.08 -1.04
C TYR A 31 58.87 1.32 -0.65
N ARG A 32 59.20 1.29 0.65
CA ARG A 32 60.40 0.61 1.16
C ARG A 32 60.37 -0.89 0.92
N ARG A 33 59.21 -1.53 1.13
CA ARG A 33 59.06 -2.98 0.89
C ARG A 33 59.18 -3.34 -0.59
N LEU A 34 58.62 -2.53 -1.49
CA LEU A 34 58.75 -2.76 -2.93
C LEU A 34 60.19 -2.58 -3.40
N ALA A 35 60.88 -1.53 -2.94
CA ALA A 35 62.29 -1.31 -3.23
C ALA A 35 63.19 -2.43 -2.71
N ALA A 36 62.91 -2.97 -1.50
CA ALA A 36 63.63 -4.11 -0.94
C ALA A 36 63.48 -5.41 -1.75
N THR A 37 62.44 -5.50 -2.59
CA THR A 37 62.21 -6.65 -3.48
C THR A 37 62.82 -6.44 -4.87
N GLY A 38 63.62 -5.38 -5.07
CA GLY A 38 64.26 -5.06 -6.35
C GLY A 38 63.32 -4.42 -7.38
N LEU A 39 62.11 -4.01 -6.98
CA LEU A 39 61.12 -3.38 -7.86
C LEU A 39 61.10 -1.86 -7.65
N THR A 40 61.17 -1.10 -8.75
CA THR A 40 61.08 0.37 -8.72
C THR A 40 59.63 0.80 -8.91
N PRO A 41 58.94 1.29 -7.86
CA PRO A 41 57.52 1.66 -7.96
C PRO A 41 57.28 2.91 -8.81
N VAL A 42 56.46 2.76 -9.84
CA VAL A 42 56.00 3.84 -10.73
C VAL A 42 54.74 4.51 -10.17
N ARG A 43 53.84 3.72 -9.55
CA ARG A 43 52.60 4.25 -8.97
C ARG A 43 52.13 3.38 -7.80
N ILE A 44 51.98 4.00 -6.63
CA ILE A 44 51.38 3.36 -5.45
C ILE A 44 50.13 4.14 -5.05
N ARG A 45 48.98 3.46 -5.09
CA ARG A 45 47.68 4.00 -4.67
C ARG A 45 47.13 3.16 -3.52
N LYS A 46 46.61 3.82 -2.49
CA LYS A 46 45.91 3.14 -1.40
C LYS A 46 44.71 2.42 -2.00
N HIS A 47 44.65 1.11 -1.82
CA HIS A 47 43.49 0.33 -2.20
C HIS A 47 42.44 0.63 -1.13
N VAL A 48 41.60 1.62 -1.42
CA VAL A 48 40.34 1.79 -0.69
C VAL A 48 39.49 0.62 -1.14
N GLU A 49 39.05 -0.23 -0.21
CA GLU A 49 37.92 -1.13 -0.45
C GLU A 49 36.73 -0.26 -0.85
N ARG A 50 36.65 0.08 -2.13
CA ARG A 50 35.37 0.31 -2.76
C ARG A 50 34.77 -1.08 -2.79
N GLU A 51 33.82 -1.32 -1.89
CA GLU A 51 32.82 -2.36 -2.07
C GLU A 51 32.51 -2.40 -3.57
N GLU A 52 32.89 -3.50 -4.19
CA GLU A 52 32.63 -3.72 -5.60
C GLU A 52 31.14 -3.49 -5.80
N SER A 53 30.83 -2.36 -6.43
CA SER A 53 29.51 -2.06 -6.94
C SER A 53 29.27 -3.01 -8.10
N HIS A 54 29.00 -4.28 -7.79
CA HIS A 54 28.19 -5.16 -8.60
C HIS A 54 27.02 -4.31 -9.06
N GLY A 55 26.93 -4.18 -10.39
CA GLY A 55 26.20 -3.12 -11.08
C GLY A 55 24.91 -2.78 -10.38
N ARG A 56 24.68 -1.48 -10.16
CA ARG A 56 23.54 -0.84 -9.48
C ARG A 56 22.22 -1.54 -9.83
N ARG A 57 21.99 -2.72 -9.24
CA ARG A 57 20.77 -3.51 -9.38
C ARG A 57 19.73 -2.61 -8.78
N ARG A 58 18.88 -2.07 -9.66
CA ARG A 58 17.79 -1.17 -9.33
C ARG A 58 17.06 -1.80 -8.14
N ARG A 59 17.24 -1.23 -6.93
CA ARG A 59 16.68 -1.79 -5.69
C ARG A 59 15.22 -2.12 -5.93
N ARG A 60 14.90 -3.41 -5.98
CA ARG A 60 13.56 -3.87 -6.33
C ARG A 60 12.64 -3.44 -5.19
N ARG A 61 11.61 -2.67 -5.53
CA ARG A 61 10.60 -2.23 -4.57
C ARG A 61 9.93 -3.45 -3.95
N VAL A 62 9.89 -3.50 -2.62
CA VAL A 62 9.23 -4.59 -1.90
C VAL A 62 7.73 -4.52 -2.15
N LYS A 63 7.15 -5.66 -2.56
CA LYS A 63 5.71 -5.79 -2.85
C LYS A 63 4.96 -6.14 -1.56
N SER A 64 3.68 -5.78 -1.48
CA SER A 64 2.84 -6.18 -0.33
C SER A 64 2.75 -7.70 -0.16
N ALA A 65 2.86 -8.47 -1.25
CA ALA A 65 2.88 -9.93 -1.20
C ALA A 65 4.12 -10.50 -0.47
N GLU A 66 5.27 -9.85 -0.63
CA GLU A 66 6.52 -10.26 0.02
C GLU A 66 6.41 -10.02 1.54
N ILE A 67 5.75 -8.94 1.98
CA ILE A 67 5.49 -8.67 3.41
C ILE A 67 4.52 -9.69 4.00
N SER A 68 3.48 -10.08 3.26
CA SER A 68 2.52 -11.10 3.69
C SER A 68 3.23 -12.44 3.91
N HIS A 69 4.04 -12.86 2.94
CA HIS A 69 4.81 -14.10 3.04
C HIS A 69 5.81 -14.07 4.19
N PHE A 70 6.57 -12.98 4.34
CA PHE A 70 7.46 -12.76 5.47
C PHE A 70 6.73 -12.90 6.82
N THR A 71 5.55 -12.29 6.94
CA THR A 71 4.77 -12.30 8.19
C THR A 71 4.25 -13.70 8.51
N TYR A 72 3.79 -14.43 7.48
CA TYR A 72 3.35 -15.81 7.60
C TYR A 72 4.50 -16.76 7.98
N GLN A 73 5.65 -16.64 7.33
CA GLN A 73 6.83 -17.44 7.71
C GLN A 73 7.26 -17.15 9.14
N LEU A 74 7.28 -15.87 9.54
CA LEU A 74 7.61 -15.49 10.91
C LEU A 74 6.62 -16.07 11.92
N SER A 75 5.31 -16.07 11.65
CA SER A 75 4.32 -16.67 12.56
C SER A 75 4.51 -18.17 12.69
N VAL A 76 4.74 -18.89 11.59
CA VAL A 76 4.96 -20.34 11.60
C VAL A 76 6.24 -20.71 12.37
N LEU A 77 7.34 -20.00 12.15
CA LEU A 77 8.60 -20.26 12.85
C LEU A 77 8.51 -19.96 14.35
N LEU A 78 7.79 -18.90 14.73
CA LEU A 78 7.55 -18.59 16.15
C LEU A 78 6.58 -19.58 16.82
N GLU A 79 5.57 -20.09 16.11
CA GLU A 79 4.72 -21.19 16.58
C GLU A 79 5.54 -22.47 16.83
N ALA A 80 6.53 -22.74 15.98
CA ALA A 80 7.51 -23.80 16.16
C ALA A 80 8.53 -23.53 17.29
N ARG A 81 8.39 -22.40 18.01
CA ARG A 81 9.26 -21.95 19.12
C ARG A 81 10.73 -21.79 18.74
N ILE A 82 11.00 -21.47 17.48
CA ILE A 82 12.35 -21.12 17.03
C ILE A 82 12.70 -19.72 17.59
N PRO A 83 13.94 -19.50 18.07
CA PRO A 83 14.35 -18.19 18.56
C PRO A 83 14.14 -17.09 17.53
N VAL A 84 13.60 -15.94 17.95
CA VAL A 84 13.19 -14.82 17.06
C VAL A 84 14.31 -14.38 16.10
N VAL A 85 15.56 -14.32 16.58
CA VAL A 85 16.71 -13.92 15.75
C VAL A 85 16.97 -14.93 14.64
N ASP A 86 16.85 -16.23 14.95
CA ASP A 86 17.03 -17.31 13.99
C ASP A 86 15.88 -17.32 12.97
N CYS A 87 14.64 -17.06 13.41
CA CYS A 87 13.50 -16.89 12.49
C CYS A 87 13.79 -15.83 11.42
N PHE A 88 14.26 -14.64 11.81
CA PHE A 88 14.60 -13.59 10.85
C PHE A 88 15.73 -14.01 9.91
N ARG A 89 16.77 -14.68 10.41
CA ARG A 89 17.88 -15.15 9.58
C ARG A 89 17.44 -16.20 8.57
N SER A 90 16.67 -17.21 8.99
CA SER A 90 16.14 -18.25 8.10
C SER A 90 15.24 -17.67 7.01
N ILE A 91 14.39 -16.70 7.34
CA ILE A 91 13.57 -16.01 6.32
C ILE A 91 14.46 -15.22 5.34
N ALA A 92 15.48 -14.52 5.84
CA ALA A 92 16.39 -13.76 5.00
C ALA A 92 17.21 -14.65 4.03
N GLU A 93 17.56 -15.87 4.42
CA GLU A 93 18.27 -16.83 3.57
C GLU A 93 17.43 -17.27 2.36
N GLN A 94 16.12 -17.41 2.54
CA GLN A 94 15.18 -17.83 1.50
C GLN A 94 14.61 -16.67 0.68
N GLU A 95 14.87 -15.42 1.09
CA GLU A 95 14.28 -14.23 0.48
C GLU A 95 14.95 -13.89 -0.87
N GLN A 96 14.14 -13.92 -1.94
CA GLN A 96 14.59 -13.60 -3.29
C GLN A 96 14.77 -12.10 -3.53
N ASN A 97 14.02 -11.25 -2.82
CA ASN A 97 14.16 -9.80 -2.96
C ASN A 97 15.32 -9.30 -2.10
N GLU A 98 16.45 -8.95 -2.74
CA GLU A 98 17.64 -8.41 -2.09
C GLU A 98 17.35 -7.23 -1.16
N THR A 99 16.36 -6.38 -1.47
CA THR A 99 15.98 -5.24 -0.63
C THR A 99 15.33 -5.73 0.67
N LEU A 100 14.41 -6.69 0.60
CA LEU A 100 13.74 -7.23 1.77
C LEU A 100 14.72 -8.04 2.62
N ARG A 101 15.54 -8.88 1.98
CA ARG A 101 16.61 -9.63 2.65
C ARG A 101 17.50 -8.75 3.53
N ARG A 102 17.99 -7.61 2.98
CA ARG A 102 18.82 -6.66 3.74
C ARG A 102 18.08 -6.08 4.94
N ILE A 103 16.81 -5.71 4.77
CA ILE A 103 15.97 -5.17 5.85
C ILE A 103 15.77 -6.22 6.95
N VAL A 104 15.49 -7.48 6.59
CA VAL A 104 15.29 -8.56 7.56
C VAL A 104 16.58 -8.86 8.33
N LEU A 105 17.74 -8.87 7.67
CA LEU A 105 19.03 -9.02 8.35
C LEU A 105 19.34 -7.84 9.29
N GLU A 106 18.99 -6.61 8.91
CA GLU A 106 19.12 -5.44 9.77
C GLU A 106 18.22 -5.57 11.02
N ILE A 107 16.97 -6.02 10.84
CA ILE A 107 16.05 -6.29 11.96
C ILE A 107 16.63 -7.37 12.88
N ALA A 108 17.14 -8.48 12.32
CA ALA A 108 17.76 -9.57 13.08
C ALA A 108 18.92 -9.06 13.93
N ALA A 109 19.81 -8.25 13.34
CA ALA A 109 20.96 -7.67 14.06
C ALA A 109 20.53 -6.73 15.20
N ARG A 110 19.49 -5.90 14.98
CA ARG A 110 18.94 -5.02 16.02
C ARG A 110 18.33 -5.81 17.17
N VAL A 111 17.54 -6.83 16.88
CA VAL A 111 16.94 -7.70 17.92
C VAL A 111 18.04 -8.47 18.67
N GLN A 112 19.05 -8.97 17.96
CA GLN A 112 20.21 -9.62 18.58
C GLN A 112 20.99 -8.67 19.52
N SER A 113 21.02 -7.37 19.22
CA SER A 113 21.61 -6.34 20.09
C SER A 113 20.76 -5.98 21.33
N GLY A 114 19.59 -6.61 21.50
CA GLY A 114 18.70 -6.41 22.65
C GLY A 114 17.56 -5.41 22.41
N GLN A 115 17.35 -4.94 21.18
CA GLN A 115 16.18 -4.09 20.88
C GLN A 115 14.90 -4.94 20.82
N THR A 116 13.79 -4.31 21.21
CA THR A 116 12.45 -4.86 21.02
C THR A 116 12.13 -5.06 19.54
N ILE A 117 11.30 -6.06 19.21
CA ILE A 117 10.93 -6.37 17.82
C ILE A 117 10.26 -5.15 17.18
N THR A 118 9.39 -4.49 17.94
CA THR A 118 8.72 -3.26 17.49
C THR A 118 9.73 -2.16 17.13
N SER A 119 10.73 -1.92 17.99
CA SER A 119 11.75 -0.89 17.75
C SER A 119 12.63 -1.22 16.54
N ALA A 120 12.90 -2.52 16.31
CA ALA A 120 13.66 -2.97 15.14
C ALA A 120 12.88 -2.77 13.83
N LEU A 121 11.54 -2.91 13.85
CA LEU A 121 10.67 -2.72 12.69
C LEU A 121 10.34 -1.24 12.41
N GLU A 122 10.35 -0.38 13.42
CA GLU A 122 9.92 1.02 13.35
C GLU A 122 10.66 1.88 12.29
N PRO A 123 11.98 1.76 12.07
CA PRO A 123 12.68 2.43 10.96
C PRO A 123 12.09 2.09 9.58
N HIS A 124 11.45 0.94 9.46
CA HIS A 124 10.82 0.44 8.24
C HIS A 124 9.30 0.63 8.24
N LYS A 125 8.75 1.56 9.04
CA LYS A 125 7.30 1.88 9.12
C LYS A 125 6.62 2.13 7.78
N ARG A 126 7.33 2.64 6.77
CA ARG A 126 6.78 2.84 5.42
C ARG A 126 6.49 1.52 4.69
N LEU A 127 7.18 0.45 5.06
CA LEU A 127 7.02 -0.89 4.52
C LEU A 127 5.88 -1.62 5.23
N PHE A 128 5.98 -1.77 6.55
CA PHE A 128 5.03 -2.53 7.36
C PHE A 128 3.71 -1.79 7.62
N GLY A 129 3.75 -0.46 7.66
CA GLY A 129 2.59 0.38 8.00
C GLY A 129 2.40 0.52 9.51
N SER A 130 1.61 1.52 9.91
CA SER A 130 1.36 1.82 11.32
C SER A 130 0.61 0.70 12.03
N VAL A 131 -0.43 0.15 11.41
CA VAL A 131 -1.25 -0.91 11.99
C VAL A 131 -0.41 -2.14 12.36
N TYR A 132 0.46 -2.57 11.45
CA TYR A 132 1.34 -3.71 11.69
C TYR A 132 2.23 -3.48 12.93
N LEU A 133 2.87 -2.32 13.01
CA LEU A 133 3.71 -1.96 14.15
C LEU A 133 2.92 -1.90 15.46
N GLU A 134 1.72 -1.31 15.46
CA GLU A 134 0.89 -1.26 16.66
C GLU A 134 0.43 -2.66 17.11
N THR A 135 0.14 -3.56 16.17
CA THR A 135 -0.20 -4.95 16.51
C THR A 135 0.99 -5.72 17.06
N VAL A 136 2.19 -5.56 16.49
CA VAL A 136 3.42 -6.19 17.03
C VAL A 136 3.76 -5.61 18.40
N ARG A 137 3.63 -4.30 18.59
CA ARG A 137 3.78 -3.65 19.89
C ARG A 137 2.81 -4.24 20.91
N ALA A 138 1.58 -4.50 20.47
CA ALA A 138 0.59 -5.10 21.32
C ALA A 138 0.93 -6.53 21.73
N ALA A 139 1.47 -7.31 20.79
CA ALA A 139 1.93 -8.67 21.02
C ALA A 139 3.13 -8.73 21.98
N GLU A 140 4.03 -7.76 21.87
CA GLU A 140 5.23 -7.65 22.68
C GLU A 140 4.91 -7.24 24.11
N GLN A 141 3.97 -6.30 24.30
CA GLN A 141 3.50 -5.88 25.63
C GLN A 141 2.67 -6.96 26.33
N SER A 142 1.83 -7.69 25.58
CA SER A 142 1.02 -8.78 26.14
C SER A 142 1.81 -10.06 26.41
N GLY A 143 3.07 -10.13 25.96
CA GLY A 143 3.87 -11.36 26.00
C GLY A 143 3.35 -12.48 25.09
N ASN A 144 2.33 -12.20 24.26
CA ASN A 144 1.64 -13.20 23.44
C ASN A 144 1.99 -13.05 21.96
N MET A 145 3.29 -13.07 21.66
CA MET A 145 3.80 -12.91 20.29
C MET A 145 3.24 -13.96 19.32
N ILE A 146 3.15 -15.21 19.76
CA ILE A 146 2.77 -16.34 18.90
C ILE A 146 1.34 -16.16 18.37
N SER A 147 0.34 -16.01 19.25
CA SER A 147 -1.06 -15.95 18.80
C SER A 147 -1.40 -14.64 18.08
N VAL A 148 -0.82 -13.51 18.52
CA VAL A 148 -1.07 -12.21 17.90
C VAL A 148 -0.40 -12.13 16.53
N LEU A 149 0.79 -12.69 16.37
CA LEU A 149 1.47 -12.70 15.08
C LEU A 149 0.81 -13.67 14.08
N ALA A 150 0.32 -14.82 14.53
CA ALA A 150 -0.50 -15.71 13.71
C ALA A 150 -1.75 -14.98 13.17
N HIS A 151 -2.45 -14.24 14.04
CA HIS A 151 -3.58 -13.43 13.60
C HIS A 151 -3.17 -12.24 12.71
N LEU A 152 -2.00 -11.64 12.95
CA LEU A 152 -1.46 -10.59 12.10
C LEU A 152 -1.14 -11.13 10.71
N ALA A 153 -0.58 -12.33 10.60
CA ALA A 153 -0.32 -12.99 9.32
C ALA A 153 -1.61 -13.19 8.52
N GLU A 154 -2.64 -13.78 9.15
CA GLU A 154 -3.97 -13.93 8.54
C GLU A 154 -4.53 -12.57 8.10
N SER A 155 -4.45 -11.55 8.96
CA SER A 155 -4.94 -10.20 8.67
C SER A 155 -4.21 -9.51 7.51
N VAL A 156 -2.90 -9.75 7.37
CA VAL A 156 -2.09 -9.18 6.27
C VAL A 156 -2.39 -9.92 4.96
N GLU A 157 -2.59 -11.23 5.02
CA GLU A 157 -2.98 -12.05 3.88
C GLU A 157 -4.38 -11.65 3.36
N GLU A 158 -5.37 -11.54 4.24
CA GLU A 158 -6.71 -11.07 3.91
C GLU A 158 -6.68 -9.67 3.26
N GLN A 159 -5.84 -8.77 3.77
CA GLN A 159 -5.65 -7.44 3.17
C GLN A 159 -5.04 -7.51 1.77
N GLN A 160 -4.09 -8.41 1.55
CA GLN A 160 -3.50 -8.61 0.24
C GLN A 160 -4.51 -9.20 -0.75
N GLU A 161 -5.28 -10.20 -0.33
CA GLU A 161 -6.33 -10.82 -1.13
C GLU A 161 -7.39 -9.77 -1.49
N MET A 162 -7.87 -9.00 -0.52
CA MET A 162 -8.81 -7.91 -0.76
C MET A 162 -8.25 -6.89 -1.75
N ARG A 163 -6.99 -6.48 -1.60
CA ARG A 163 -6.34 -5.57 -2.58
C ARG A 163 -6.27 -6.17 -3.97
N ARG A 164 -6.03 -7.48 -4.08
CA ARG A 164 -6.03 -8.20 -5.36
C ARG A 164 -7.42 -8.24 -5.97
N LEU A 165 -8.44 -8.56 -5.18
CA LEU A 165 -9.84 -8.57 -5.62
C LEU A 165 -10.30 -7.20 -6.07
N VAL A 166 -10.05 -6.14 -5.29
CA VAL A 166 -10.37 -4.76 -5.65
C VAL A 166 -9.64 -4.33 -6.93
N LYS A 167 -8.34 -4.64 -7.05
CA LYS A 167 -7.61 -4.34 -8.29
C LYS A 167 -8.15 -5.10 -9.49
N GLY A 168 -8.49 -6.39 -9.33
CA GLY A 168 -9.10 -7.20 -10.38
C GLY A 168 -10.45 -6.64 -10.81
N ALA A 169 -11.31 -6.30 -9.84
CA ALA A 169 -12.63 -5.72 -10.06
C ALA A 169 -12.57 -4.37 -10.80
N LEU A 170 -11.54 -3.55 -10.54
CA LEU A 170 -11.34 -2.25 -11.20
C LEU A 170 -10.66 -2.33 -12.57
N MET A 171 -9.96 -3.43 -12.87
CA MET A 171 -9.21 -3.58 -14.11
C MET A 171 -10.12 -3.58 -15.34
N TYR A 172 -11.23 -4.32 -15.29
CA TYR A 172 -12.23 -4.34 -16.36
C TYR A 172 -12.91 -2.97 -16.59
N PRO A 173 -13.50 -2.30 -15.56
CA PRO A 173 -14.03 -0.94 -15.70
C PRO A 173 -13.03 0.04 -16.31
N MET A 174 -11.77 -0.02 -15.87
CA MET A 174 -10.73 0.89 -16.36
C MET A 174 -10.40 0.64 -17.82
N ALA A 175 -10.31 -0.62 -18.25
CA ALA A 175 -10.09 -0.98 -19.65
C ALA A 175 -11.24 -0.50 -20.56
N VAL A 176 -12.50 -0.72 -20.15
CA VAL A 176 -13.68 -0.26 -20.89
C VAL A 176 -13.72 1.26 -20.96
N LEU A 177 -13.48 1.97 -19.86
CA LEU A 177 -13.47 3.43 -19.82
C LEU A 177 -12.39 4.01 -20.74
N VAL A 178 -11.19 3.41 -20.76
CA VAL A 178 -10.10 3.81 -21.66
C VAL A 178 -10.49 3.58 -23.12
N ALA A 179 -11.04 2.41 -23.46
CA ALA A 179 -11.50 2.11 -24.82
C ALA A 179 -12.62 3.06 -25.27
N LEU A 180 -13.59 3.33 -24.40
CA LEU A 180 -14.70 4.25 -24.65
C LEU A 180 -14.20 5.68 -24.85
N THR A 181 -13.31 6.16 -23.98
CA THR A 181 -12.71 7.50 -24.09
C THR A 181 -11.92 7.62 -25.40
N MET A 182 -11.17 6.58 -25.77
CA MET A 182 -10.42 6.55 -27.03
C MET A 182 -11.35 6.57 -28.24
N ALA A 183 -12.43 5.77 -28.24
CA ALA A 183 -13.42 5.74 -29.32
C ALA A 183 -14.15 7.07 -29.49
N ILE A 184 -14.62 7.67 -28.39
CA ILE A 184 -15.29 8.99 -28.41
C ILE A 184 -14.32 10.07 -28.90
N THR A 185 -13.08 10.07 -28.42
CA THR A 185 -12.05 11.02 -28.87
C THR A 185 -11.79 10.88 -30.37
N PHE A 186 -11.65 9.64 -30.86
CA PHE A 186 -11.47 9.38 -32.29
C PHE A 186 -12.65 9.89 -33.13
N LEU A 187 -13.88 9.61 -32.70
CA LEU A 187 -15.08 10.08 -33.37
C LEU A 187 -15.11 11.62 -33.45
N ILE A 188 -14.92 12.30 -32.32
CA ILE A 188 -15.00 13.76 -32.23
C ILE A 188 -13.88 14.45 -33.03
N VAL A 189 -12.66 13.91 -33.01
CA VAL A 189 -11.50 14.54 -33.67
C VAL A 189 -11.45 14.25 -35.17
N PHE A 190 -11.86 13.06 -35.61
CA PHE A 190 -11.70 12.64 -37.01
C PHE A 190 -13.01 12.52 -37.79
N VAL A 191 -14.07 12.00 -37.17
CA VAL A 191 -15.31 11.64 -37.87
C VAL A 191 -16.27 12.84 -37.93
N VAL A 192 -16.60 13.44 -36.79
CA VAL A 192 -17.53 14.57 -36.71
C VAL A 192 -17.12 15.74 -37.63
N PRO A 193 -15.84 16.17 -37.72
CA PRO A 193 -15.44 17.27 -38.59
C PRO A 193 -15.50 16.95 -40.09
N ARG A 194 -15.46 15.66 -40.46
CA ARG A 194 -15.66 15.26 -41.86
C ARG A 194 -17.11 15.45 -42.27
N PHE A 195 -18.05 15.01 -41.43
CA PHE A 195 -19.48 15.27 -41.64
C PHE A 195 -19.76 16.76 -41.60
N GLY A 196 -19.25 17.49 -40.61
CA GLY A 196 -19.48 18.94 -40.51
C GLY A 196 -19.13 19.71 -41.78
N ARG A 197 -18.00 19.37 -42.43
CA ARG A 197 -17.61 19.95 -43.73
C ARG A 197 -18.58 19.64 -44.87
N MET A 198 -19.23 18.46 -44.86
CA MET A 198 -20.24 18.10 -45.86
C MET A 198 -21.54 18.91 -45.70
N PHE A 199 -21.96 19.24 -44.47
CA PHE A 199 -23.12 20.10 -44.22
C PHE A 199 -22.89 21.54 -44.66
N VAL A 200 -21.75 22.11 -44.28
CA VAL A 200 -21.37 23.47 -44.67
C VAL A 200 -21.28 23.60 -46.19
N ALA A 201 -20.73 22.58 -46.88
CA ALA A 201 -20.66 22.55 -48.34
C ALA A 201 -22.04 22.53 -49.03
N ARG A 202 -23.11 22.13 -48.34
CA ARG A 202 -24.49 22.12 -48.84
C ARG A 202 -25.33 23.28 -48.31
N GLY A 203 -24.75 24.20 -47.53
CA GLY A 203 -25.46 25.35 -46.97
C GLY A 203 -26.50 25.00 -45.90
N VAL A 204 -26.40 23.81 -45.28
CA VAL A 204 -27.35 23.31 -44.27
C VAL A 204 -26.82 23.61 -42.87
N GLU A 205 -27.68 24.11 -41.99
CA GLU A 205 -27.33 24.34 -40.59
C GLU A 205 -27.05 23.03 -39.85
N LEU A 206 -26.02 23.03 -39.02
CA LEU A 206 -25.59 21.84 -38.28
C LEU A 206 -26.54 21.57 -37.11
N PRO A 207 -26.94 20.30 -36.87
CA PRO A 207 -27.69 19.95 -35.67
C PRO A 207 -26.94 20.35 -34.38
N PHE A 208 -27.67 20.81 -33.36
CA PHE A 208 -27.10 21.27 -32.09
C PHE A 208 -26.11 20.27 -31.47
N LEU A 209 -26.44 18.98 -31.50
CA LEU A 209 -25.57 17.91 -30.98
C LEU A 209 -24.23 17.86 -31.73
N THR A 210 -24.23 18.00 -33.05
CA THR A 210 -23.04 17.99 -33.90
C THR A 210 -22.19 19.25 -33.66
N GLN A 211 -22.83 20.41 -33.50
CA GLN A 211 -22.14 21.67 -33.17
C GLN A 211 -21.47 21.63 -31.79
N ALA A 212 -22.16 21.07 -30.78
CA ALA A 212 -21.61 20.85 -29.44
C ALA A 212 -20.41 19.88 -29.48
N LEU A 213 -20.48 18.82 -30.28
CA LEU A 213 -19.36 17.88 -30.43
C LEU A 213 -18.18 18.48 -31.19
N MET A 214 -18.41 19.32 -32.22
CA MET A 214 -17.32 20.03 -32.92
C MET A 214 -16.60 21.02 -32.01
N THR A 215 -17.34 21.82 -31.24
CA THR A 215 -16.74 22.77 -30.28
C THR A 215 -15.97 22.05 -29.17
N LEU A 216 -16.49 20.92 -28.66
CA LEU A 216 -15.75 20.05 -27.75
C LEU A 216 -14.50 19.46 -28.40
N GLY A 217 -14.58 19.04 -29.66
CA GLY A 217 -13.44 18.48 -30.40
C GLY A 217 -12.32 19.47 -30.66
N GLU A 218 -12.67 20.70 -31.04
CA GLU A 218 -11.73 21.80 -31.19
C GLU A 218 -11.10 22.17 -29.84
N SER A 219 -11.89 22.20 -28.76
CA SER A 219 -11.37 22.42 -27.41
C SER A 219 -10.40 21.31 -26.99
N VAL A 220 -10.75 20.05 -27.21
CA VAL A 220 -9.87 18.91 -26.89
C VAL A 220 -8.59 18.97 -27.71
N LYS A 221 -8.66 19.29 -29.02
CA LYS A 221 -7.48 19.38 -29.89
C LYS A 221 -6.56 20.55 -29.52
N SER A 222 -7.14 21.71 -29.21
CA SER A 222 -6.41 22.94 -28.89
C SER A 222 -5.84 22.92 -27.46
N TYR A 223 -6.62 22.44 -26.50
CA TYR A 223 -6.29 22.48 -25.07
C TYR A 223 -5.92 21.11 -24.48
N TRP A 224 -5.54 20.11 -25.29
CA TRP A 224 -5.18 18.78 -24.79
C TRP A 224 -4.12 18.83 -23.68
N HIS A 225 -3.12 19.71 -23.82
CA HIS A 225 -2.08 19.94 -22.81
C HIS A 225 -2.67 20.41 -21.48
N VAL A 226 -3.65 21.32 -21.51
CA VAL A 226 -4.33 21.85 -20.32
C VAL A 226 -5.12 20.73 -19.64
N TYR A 227 -5.89 19.94 -20.38
CA TYR A 227 -6.61 18.79 -19.81
C TYR A 227 -5.65 17.78 -19.18
N THR A 228 -4.51 17.50 -19.82
CA THR A 228 -3.50 16.58 -19.29
C THR A 228 -2.88 17.10 -18.00
N ILE A 229 -2.58 18.41 -17.94
CA ILE A 229 -2.04 19.08 -16.74
C ILE A 229 -3.10 19.12 -15.62
N VAL A 230 -4.36 19.40 -15.93
CA VAL A 230 -5.45 19.43 -14.94
C VAL A 230 -5.69 18.04 -14.37
N ILE A 231 -5.79 17.00 -15.21
CA ILE A 231 -5.95 15.61 -14.76
C ILE A 231 -4.72 15.19 -13.94
N GLY A 232 -3.51 15.47 -14.43
CA GLY A 232 -2.27 15.19 -13.70
C GLY A 232 -2.21 15.92 -12.34
N GLY A 233 -2.65 17.18 -12.31
CA GLY A 233 -2.75 18.01 -11.12
C GLY A 233 -3.76 17.48 -10.11
N ILE A 234 -4.92 17.00 -10.57
CA ILE A 234 -5.93 16.35 -9.71
C ILE A 234 -5.38 15.04 -9.15
N VAL A 235 -4.70 14.23 -9.96
CA VAL A 235 -4.11 12.95 -9.52
C VAL A 235 -3.00 13.18 -8.50
N VAL A 236 -2.06 14.08 -8.79
CA VAL A 236 -0.94 14.39 -7.90
C VAL A 236 -1.43 15.14 -6.65
N GLY A 237 -2.33 16.10 -6.80
CA GLY A 237 -2.95 16.86 -5.71
C GLY A 237 -3.74 15.95 -4.78
N GLY A 238 -4.58 15.07 -5.33
CA GLY A 238 -5.31 14.04 -4.60
C GLY A 238 -4.36 13.07 -3.87
N TRP A 239 -3.29 12.61 -4.52
CA TRP A 239 -2.28 11.75 -3.89
C TRP A 239 -1.54 12.45 -2.75
N ARG A 240 -1.24 13.75 -2.90
CA ARG A 240 -0.59 14.56 -1.86
C ARG A 240 -1.53 14.82 -0.69
N LEU A 241 -2.80 15.17 -0.97
CA LEU A 241 -3.87 15.31 0.02
C LEU A 241 -4.07 14.00 0.79
N TRP A 242 -4.05 12.83 0.15
CA TRP A 242 -4.14 11.53 0.82
C TRP A 242 -3.04 11.25 1.85
N LYS A 243 -1.89 11.94 1.77
CA LYS A 243 -0.82 11.81 2.76
C LYS A 243 -0.99 12.74 3.96
N LEU A 244 -1.86 13.75 3.88
CA LEU A 244 -2.08 14.67 5.00
C LEU A 244 -3.03 14.02 6.04
N PRO A 245 -2.68 14.06 7.35
CA PRO A 245 -3.51 13.49 8.42
C PRO A 245 -4.93 14.09 8.46
N LYS A 246 -5.06 15.41 8.29
CA LYS A 246 -6.35 16.11 8.31
C LYS A 246 -7.24 15.72 7.13
N ALA A 247 -6.65 15.63 5.94
CA ALA A 247 -7.36 15.19 4.74
C ALA A 247 -7.83 13.73 4.88
N ARG A 248 -7.02 12.87 5.51
CA ARG A 248 -7.40 11.47 5.78
C ARG A 248 -8.69 11.37 6.59
N SER A 249 -8.89 12.22 7.60
CA SER A 249 -10.12 12.26 8.41
C SER A 249 -11.34 12.74 7.60
N VAL A 250 -11.18 13.77 6.77
CA VAL A 250 -12.25 14.27 5.90
C VAL A 250 -12.64 13.24 4.85
N ILE A 251 -11.65 12.62 4.21
CA ILE A 251 -11.85 11.57 3.21
C ILE A 251 -12.52 10.35 3.84
N ASP A 252 -12.09 9.96 5.05
CA ASP A 252 -12.73 8.87 5.79
C ASP A 252 -14.22 9.16 5.98
N ARG A 253 -14.57 10.39 6.39
CA ARG A 253 -15.96 10.83 6.55
C ARG A 253 -16.77 10.77 5.25
N TYR A 254 -16.19 11.15 4.12
CA TYR A 254 -16.85 11.04 2.81
C TYR A 254 -16.99 9.58 2.34
N LEU A 255 -15.96 8.76 2.51
CA LEU A 255 -16.00 7.34 2.16
C LEU A 255 -17.10 6.59 2.93
N HIS A 256 -17.34 6.97 4.20
CA HIS A 256 -18.42 6.39 5.02
C HIS A 256 -19.84 6.78 4.56
N ARG A 257 -20.01 7.75 3.65
CA ARG A 257 -21.33 8.08 3.07
C ARG A 257 -21.73 7.18 1.92
N ILE A 258 -20.77 6.48 1.30
CA ILE A 258 -21.05 5.56 0.20
C ILE A 258 -21.55 4.25 0.81
N PRO A 259 -22.84 3.86 0.63
CA PRO A 259 -23.47 2.77 1.38
C PRO A 259 -22.68 1.46 1.28
N TYR A 260 -22.23 1.14 0.06
CA TYR A 260 -21.51 -0.09 -0.25
C TYR A 260 -20.09 -0.11 0.36
N LEU A 261 -19.40 1.02 0.29
CA LEU A 261 -18.03 1.13 0.77
C LEU A 261 -18.00 1.24 2.31
N LYS A 262 -19.00 1.89 2.91
CA LYS A 262 -19.17 2.00 4.36
C LYS A 262 -19.12 0.63 5.04
N GLY A 263 -19.88 -0.35 4.52
CA GLY A 263 -19.93 -1.70 5.09
C GLY A 263 -18.55 -2.36 5.15
N VAL A 264 -17.78 -2.28 4.05
CA VAL A 264 -16.41 -2.82 3.98
C VAL A 264 -15.46 -2.12 4.96
N LEU A 265 -15.50 -0.79 5.03
CA LEU A 265 -14.57 -0.03 5.88
C LEU A 265 -14.86 -0.23 7.37
N VAL A 266 -16.15 -0.22 7.74
CA VAL A 266 -16.59 -0.49 9.10
C VAL A 266 -16.27 -1.93 9.48
N GLY A 267 -16.57 -2.91 8.62
CA GLY A 267 -16.28 -4.31 8.88
C GLY A 267 -14.79 -4.59 9.11
N LEU A 268 -13.90 -4.02 8.29
CA LEU A 268 -12.46 -4.12 8.50
C LEU A 268 -12.01 -3.55 9.85
N ALA A 269 -12.52 -2.37 10.20
CA ALA A 269 -12.09 -1.66 11.41
C ALA A 269 -12.63 -2.34 12.67
N VAL A 270 -13.91 -2.71 12.67
CA VAL A 270 -14.58 -3.41 13.77
C VAL A 270 -14.01 -4.81 13.96
N GLY A 271 -13.81 -5.56 12.86
CA GLY A 271 -13.21 -6.89 12.91
C GLY A 271 -11.84 -6.86 13.57
N ARG A 272 -10.97 -5.94 13.13
CA ARG A 272 -9.64 -5.77 13.73
C ARG A 272 -9.67 -5.30 15.18
N PHE A 273 -10.55 -4.34 15.49
CA PHE A 273 -10.77 -3.89 16.87
C PHE A 273 -11.09 -5.08 17.77
N ALA A 274 -12.11 -5.86 17.41
CA ALA A 274 -12.56 -7.00 18.18
C ALA A 274 -11.48 -8.08 18.30
N SER A 275 -10.74 -8.37 17.23
CA SER A 275 -9.62 -9.33 17.28
C SER A 275 -8.54 -8.90 18.28
N VAL A 276 -8.02 -7.68 18.15
CA VAL A 276 -6.93 -7.19 19.01
C VAL A 276 -7.42 -7.05 20.45
N PHE A 277 -8.65 -6.58 20.65
CA PHE A 277 -9.25 -6.45 21.97
C PHE A 277 -9.38 -7.81 22.66
N GLY A 278 -9.92 -8.82 21.95
CA GLY A 278 -10.04 -10.19 22.46
C GLY A 278 -8.70 -10.85 22.74
N LEU A 279 -7.68 -10.64 21.89
CA LEU A 279 -6.33 -11.16 22.12
C LEU A 279 -5.67 -10.54 23.35
N CYS A 280 -5.80 -9.22 23.54
CA CYS A 280 -5.24 -8.53 24.70
C CYS A 280 -5.92 -9.01 25.99
N LEU A 281 -7.25 -9.06 26.02
CA LEU A 281 -8.01 -9.58 27.16
C LEU A 281 -7.69 -11.04 27.47
N GLY A 282 -7.60 -11.89 26.43
CA GLY A 282 -7.25 -13.30 26.58
C GLY A 282 -5.81 -13.53 27.06
N SER A 283 -4.93 -12.53 26.91
CA SER A 283 -3.56 -12.55 27.40
C SER A 283 -3.43 -11.97 28.83
N GLY A 284 -4.56 -11.63 29.47
CA GLY A 284 -4.57 -11.10 30.83
C GLY A 284 -4.30 -9.60 30.95
N LEU A 285 -4.24 -8.85 29.85
CA LEU A 285 -4.12 -7.40 29.90
C LEU A 285 -5.40 -6.76 30.46
N GLY A 286 -5.24 -5.64 31.18
CA GLY A 286 -6.35 -4.88 31.73
C GLY A 286 -7.29 -4.33 30.64
N LEU A 287 -8.56 -4.08 31.01
CA LEU A 287 -9.59 -3.58 30.09
C LEU A 287 -9.17 -2.28 29.37
N ILE A 288 -8.63 -1.33 30.13
CA ILE A 288 -8.22 -0.01 29.63
C ILE A 288 -7.09 -0.16 28.60
N GLU A 289 -6.06 -0.94 28.93
CA GLU A 289 -4.91 -1.17 28.06
C GLU A 289 -5.35 -1.90 26.78
N SER A 290 -6.17 -2.93 26.92
CA SER A 290 -6.75 -3.68 25.79
C SER A 290 -7.58 -2.78 24.86
N LEU A 291 -8.37 -1.86 25.40
CA LEU A 291 -9.14 -0.86 24.63
C LEU A 291 -8.20 0.08 23.86
N GLU A 292 -7.19 0.66 24.53
CA GLU A 292 -6.25 1.57 23.87
C GLU A 292 -5.50 0.91 22.71
N MET A 293 -5.01 -0.32 22.91
CA MET A 293 -4.26 -1.05 21.91
C MET A 293 -5.12 -1.47 20.72
N SER A 294 -6.33 -1.96 20.98
CA SER A 294 -7.28 -2.31 19.93
C SER A 294 -7.71 -1.08 19.12
N GLY A 295 -7.93 0.07 19.77
CA GLY A 295 -8.20 1.35 19.11
C GLY A 295 -7.09 1.75 18.14
N ARG A 296 -5.83 1.72 18.59
CA ARG A 296 -4.64 2.04 17.76
C ARG A 296 -4.47 1.08 16.58
N ALA A 297 -4.74 -0.21 16.79
CA ALA A 297 -4.59 -1.23 15.75
C ALA A 297 -5.61 -1.08 14.60
N THR A 298 -6.78 -0.47 14.82
CA THR A 298 -7.81 -0.31 13.77
C THR A 298 -7.31 0.45 12.54
N GLY A 299 -6.40 1.41 12.73
CA GLY A 299 -5.90 2.28 11.66
C GLY A 299 -6.94 3.27 11.12
N ARG A 300 -8.07 3.45 11.82
CA ARG A 300 -9.13 4.42 11.51
C ARG A 300 -9.15 5.53 12.55
N PRO A 301 -8.88 6.79 12.17
CA PRO A 301 -8.91 7.91 13.11
C PRO A 301 -10.24 8.04 13.84
N MET A 302 -11.37 7.86 13.14
CA MET A 302 -12.69 8.03 13.75
C MET A 302 -12.97 7.00 14.85
N LEU A 303 -12.59 5.74 14.64
CA LEU A 303 -12.74 4.70 15.67
C LEU A 303 -11.71 4.88 16.80
N MET A 304 -10.48 5.29 16.49
CA MET A 304 -9.47 5.59 17.50
C MET A 304 -9.88 6.73 18.44
N ASP A 305 -10.48 7.79 17.89
CA ASP A 305 -11.00 8.93 18.67
C ASP A 305 -12.15 8.49 19.59
N ASP A 306 -13.11 7.69 19.07
CA ASP A 306 -14.21 7.14 19.86
C ASP A 306 -13.68 6.23 20.98
N VAL A 307 -12.75 5.33 20.68
CA VAL A 307 -12.13 4.44 21.68
C VAL A 307 -11.35 5.22 22.74
N SER A 308 -10.68 6.32 22.36
CA SER A 308 -9.97 7.17 23.32
C SER A 308 -10.93 7.82 24.34
N LYS A 309 -12.11 8.25 23.90
CA LYS A 309 -13.17 8.73 24.80
C LYS A 309 -13.71 7.61 25.68
N MET A 310 -13.88 6.41 25.13
CA MET A 310 -14.31 5.26 25.90
C MET A 310 -13.33 4.95 27.03
N VAL A 311 -12.03 4.94 26.72
CA VAL A 311 -10.95 4.73 27.70
C VAL A 311 -11.02 5.76 28.84
N GLN A 312 -11.25 7.03 28.53
CA GLN A 312 -11.39 8.07 29.55
C GLN A 312 -12.60 7.82 30.48
N GLN A 313 -13.73 7.38 29.94
CA GLN A 313 -14.91 7.08 30.74
C GLN A 313 -14.74 5.82 31.60
N VAL A 314 -14.08 4.78 31.08
CA VAL A 314 -13.76 3.57 31.87
C VAL A 314 -12.78 3.91 32.98
N ARG A 315 -11.79 4.78 32.75
CA ARG A 315 -10.88 5.30 33.80
C ARG A 315 -11.60 6.04 34.92
N GLN A 316 -12.76 6.63 34.63
CA GLN A 316 -13.60 7.32 35.60
C GLN A 316 -14.57 6.37 36.35
N GLY A 317 -14.47 5.06 36.11
CA GLY A 317 -15.33 4.04 36.75
C GLY A 317 -16.60 3.70 35.97
N GLY A 318 -16.74 4.18 34.73
CA GLY A 318 -17.85 3.79 33.86
C GLY A 318 -17.80 2.33 33.44
N LYS A 319 -18.96 1.63 33.46
CA LYS A 319 -19.10 0.27 32.93
C LYS A 319 -18.96 0.26 31.41
N LEU A 320 -18.32 -0.77 30.85
CA LEU A 320 -18.05 -0.87 29.41
C LEU A 320 -19.34 -0.78 28.58
N GLY A 321 -20.41 -1.45 29.02
CA GLY A 321 -21.72 -1.47 28.38
C GLY A 321 -22.35 -0.08 28.22
N ASP A 322 -22.13 0.81 29.19
CA ASP A 322 -22.63 2.18 29.13
C ASP A 322 -21.73 3.06 28.27
N VAL A 323 -20.42 2.88 28.40
CA VAL A 323 -19.42 3.59 27.62
C VAL A 323 -19.55 3.30 26.11
N LEU A 324 -19.92 2.08 25.75
CA LEU A 324 -20.17 1.67 24.35
C LEU A 324 -21.30 2.47 23.67
N LYS A 325 -22.24 3.05 24.44
CA LYS A 325 -23.30 3.90 23.88
C LYS A 325 -22.73 5.17 23.24
N SER A 326 -21.63 5.68 23.79
CA SER A 326 -20.96 6.89 23.29
C SER A 326 -20.18 6.68 21.99
N CYS A 327 -19.87 5.44 21.62
CA CYS A 327 -19.17 5.11 20.39
C CYS A 327 -20.13 5.08 19.20
N ALA A 328 -20.02 6.03 18.28
CA ALA A 328 -20.87 6.09 17.10
C ALA A 328 -20.41 5.12 16.00
N TYR A 329 -19.11 4.80 15.99
CA TYR A 329 -18.51 3.96 14.96
C TYR A 329 -18.91 2.48 15.06
N LEU A 330 -19.12 1.96 16.28
CA LEU A 330 -19.49 0.57 16.50
C LEU A 330 -20.96 0.31 16.15
N PRO A 331 -21.28 -0.70 15.32
CA PRO A 331 -22.65 -1.11 15.05
C PRO A 331 -23.39 -1.63 16.30
N GLY A 332 -24.71 -1.52 16.31
CA GLY A 332 -25.55 -1.94 17.44
C GLY A 332 -25.32 -3.40 17.87
N PHE A 333 -25.17 -4.31 16.89
CA PHE A 333 -24.84 -5.72 17.12
C PHE A 333 -23.55 -5.91 17.94
N VAL A 334 -22.51 -5.13 17.64
CA VAL A 334 -21.23 -5.18 18.37
C VAL A 334 -21.39 -4.68 19.80
N LYS A 335 -22.08 -3.55 19.98
CA LYS A 335 -22.34 -2.98 21.32
C LYS A 335 -23.08 -3.98 22.19
N GLN A 336 -24.08 -4.67 21.63
CA GLN A 336 -24.87 -5.66 22.35
C GLN A 336 -24.03 -6.87 22.76
N LEU A 337 -23.20 -7.41 21.86
CA LEU A 337 -22.33 -8.54 22.17
C LEU A 337 -21.26 -8.19 23.22
N LEU A 338 -20.66 -7.00 23.13
CA LEU A 338 -19.67 -6.57 24.12
C LEU A 338 -20.31 -6.33 25.49
N ARG A 339 -21.51 -5.74 25.54
CA ARG A 339 -22.27 -5.58 26.78
C ARG A 339 -22.62 -6.94 27.40
N ALA A 340 -23.15 -7.88 26.60
CA ALA A 340 -23.44 -9.23 27.08
C ALA A 340 -22.17 -9.94 27.56
N GLY A 341 -21.04 -9.73 26.88
CA GLY A 341 -19.74 -10.26 27.28
C GLY A 341 -19.22 -9.68 28.59
N GLU A 342 -19.46 -8.40 28.87
CA GLU A 342 -19.14 -7.79 30.17
C GLU A 342 -20.01 -8.38 31.28
N GLU A 343 -21.33 -8.47 31.07
CA GLU A 343 -22.30 -9.00 32.05
C GLU A 343 -22.04 -10.49 32.37
N SER A 344 -21.52 -11.26 31.40
CA SER A 344 -21.21 -12.69 31.56
C SER A 344 -19.72 -13.00 31.79
N ALA A 345 -18.86 -11.98 31.93
CA ALA A 345 -17.40 -12.12 32.01
C ALA A 345 -16.75 -12.89 30.84
N GLU A 346 -17.40 -12.94 29.68
CA GLU A 346 -17.01 -13.68 28.48
C GLU A 346 -16.58 -12.75 27.33
N LEU A 347 -16.02 -11.56 27.64
CA LEU A 347 -15.62 -10.56 26.65
C LEU A 347 -14.71 -11.12 25.54
N THR A 348 -13.72 -11.93 25.90
CA THR A 348 -12.79 -12.57 24.95
C THR A 348 -13.54 -13.43 23.92
N LYS A 349 -14.54 -14.20 24.38
CA LYS A 349 -15.38 -15.04 23.51
C LYS A 349 -16.24 -14.18 22.58
N MET A 350 -16.86 -13.13 23.09
CA MET A 350 -17.70 -12.22 22.28
C MET A 350 -16.87 -11.49 21.22
N CYS A 351 -15.68 -11.02 21.58
CA CYS A 351 -14.74 -10.41 20.65
C CYS A 351 -14.38 -11.32 19.48
N ARG A 352 -14.13 -12.61 19.75
CA ARG A 352 -13.84 -13.62 18.71
C ARG A 352 -15.04 -13.91 17.80
N ILE A 353 -16.26 -13.81 18.31
CA ILE A 353 -17.49 -13.93 17.49
C ILE A 353 -17.62 -12.71 16.57
N ILE A 354 -17.44 -11.49 17.11
CA ILE A 354 -17.48 -10.23 16.36
C ILE A 354 -16.42 -10.24 15.24
N ALA A 355 -15.17 -10.58 15.58
CA ALA A 355 -14.06 -10.63 14.62
C ALA A 355 -14.37 -11.56 13.44
N ARG A 356 -14.83 -12.79 13.70
CA ARG A 356 -15.18 -13.76 12.65
C ARG A 356 -16.37 -13.31 11.81
N HIS A 357 -17.39 -12.72 12.44
CA HIS A 357 -18.56 -12.20 11.73
C HIS A 357 -18.16 -11.13 10.72
N TYR A 358 -17.42 -10.10 11.16
CA TYR A 358 -17.04 -8.98 10.30
C TYR A 358 -15.94 -9.32 9.30
N SER A 359 -15.02 -10.24 9.59
CA SER A 359 -14.08 -10.78 8.58
C SER A 359 -14.87 -11.43 7.43
N ARG A 360 -15.85 -12.29 7.76
CA ARG A 360 -16.70 -12.96 6.76
C ARG A 360 -17.53 -11.96 5.96
N GLU A 361 -18.18 -11.00 6.62
CA GLU A 361 -18.98 -9.96 5.97
C GLU A 361 -18.15 -9.07 5.04
N THR A 362 -16.93 -8.72 5.45
CA THR A 362 -15.98 -7.95 4.63
C THR A 362 -15.56 -8.74 3.38
N LYS A 363 -15.29 -10.05 3.52
CA LYS A 363 -14.97 -10.94 2.40
C LYS A 363 -16.12 -11.01 1.39
N HIS A 364 -17.36 -11.17 1.85
CA HIS A 364 -18.54 -11.16 0.97
C HIS A 364 -18.75 -9.81 0.28
N SER A 365 -18.66 -8.71 1.04
CA SER A 365 -18.82 -7.36 0.50
C SER A 365 -17.73 -7.00 -0.52
N THR A 366 -16.52 -7.54 -0.37
CA THR A 366 -15.44 -7.33 -1.35
C THR A 366 -15.75 -8.05 -2.68
N LYS A 367 -16.31 -9.27 -2.62
CA LYS A 367 -16.66 -10.05 -3.83
C LYS A 367 -17.79 -9.40 -4.63
N ASN A 368 -18.78 -8.85 -3.93
CA ASN A 368 -19.96 -8.25 -4.56
C ASN A 368 -19.65 -6.87 -5.21
N LEU A 369 -18.45 -6.29 -5.00
CA LEU A 369 -18.09 -4.97 -5.51
C LEU A 369 -18.12 -4.93 -7.05
N SER A 370 -17.71 -6.03 -7.69
CA SER A 370 -17.74 -6.17 -9.15
C SER A 370 -19.19 -6.18 -9.70
N THR A 371 -20.12 -6.83 -8.99
CA THR A 371 -21.52 -6.98 -9.43
C THR A 371 -22.26 -5.64 -9.49
N VAL A 372 -21.90 -4.68 -8.63
CA VAL A 372 -22.52 -3.34 -8.64
C VAL A 372 -21.93 -2.45 -9.75
N LEU A 373 -20.65 -2.64 -10.09
CA LEU A 373 -20.00 -1.85 -11.13
C LEU A 373 -20.49 -2.20 -12.54
N GLU A 374 -20.90 -3.45 -12.77
CA GLU A 374 -21.31 -3.94 -14.08
C GLU A 374 -22.55 -3.22 -14.66
N PRO A 375 -23.68 -3.07 -13.94
CA PRO A 375 -24.83 -2.30 -14.44
C PRO A 375 -24.50 -0.85 -14.78
N VAL A 376 -23.64 -0.21 -14.00
CA VAL A 376 -23.21 1.18 -14.23
C VAL A 376 -22.40 1.27 -15.53
N LEU A 377 -21.52 0.30 -15.78
CA LEU A 377 -20.74 0.23 -17.01
C LEU A 377 -21.61 -0.03 -18.24
N ILE A 378 -22.59 -0.92 -18.14
CA ILE A 378 -23.54 -1.19 -19.23
C ILE A 378 -24.33 0.08 -19.54
N ALA A 379 -24.89 0.74 -18.51
CA ALA A 379 -25.62 1.99 -18.71
C ALA A 379 -24.75 3.08 -19.36
N MET A 380 -23.49 3.20 -18.93
CA MET A 380 -22.54 4.15 -19.52
C MET A 380 -22.18 3.80 -20.97
N LEU A 381 -21.96 2.53 -21.27
CA LEU A 381 -21.67 2.05 -22.62
C LEU A 381 -22.86 2.29 -23.55
N THR A 382 -24.06 1.93 -23.13
CA THR A 382 -25.29 2.18 -23.89
C THR A 382 -25.49 3.66 -24.15
N GLY A 383 -25.31 4.51 -23.12
CA GLY A 383 -25.40 5.96 -23.27
C GLY A 383 -24.36 6.50 -24.25
N ALA A 384 -23.11 6.04 -24.16
CA ALA A 384 -22.06 6.47 -25.08
C ALA A 384 -22.32 6.02 -26.53
N VAL A 385 -22.68 4.75 -26.74
CA VAL A 385 -23.03 4.22 -28.06
C VAL A 385 -24.24 4.98 -28.64
N LEU A 386 -25.24 5.30 -27.82
CA LEU A 386 -26.38 6.10 -28.24
C LEU A 386 -25.96 7.50 -28.69
N VAL A 387 -25.11 8.19 -27.93
CA VAL A 387 -24.56 9.50 -28.31
C VAL A 387 -23.79 9.42 -29.63
N VAL A 388 -22.96 8.39 -29.80
CA VAL A 388 -22.22 8.15 -31.05
C VAL A 388 -23.18 7.91 -32.22
N ALA A 389 -24.18 7.05 -32.02
CA ALA A 389 -25.17 6.74 -33.04
C ALA A 389 -25.95 8.00 -33.45
N LEU A 390 -26.49 8.75 -32.49
CA LEU A 390 -27.21 10.00 -32.75
C LEU A 390 -26.32 11.02 -33.48
N ALA A 391 -25.05 11.17 -33.06
CA ALA A 391 -24.11 12.10 -33.71
C ALA A 391 -23.82 11.77 -35.18
N VAL A 392 -23.98 10.50 -35.60
CA VAL A 392 -23.76 10.07 -36.99
C VAL A 392 -25.07 10.00 -37.78
N PHE A 393 -26.13 9.44 -37.20
CA PHE A 393 -27.41 9.20 -37.87
C PHE A 393 -28.29 10.44 -38.01
N LEU A 394 -28.32 11.35 -37.01
CA LEU A 394 -29.10 12.59 -37.13
C LEU A 394 -28.69 13.40 -38.37
N PRO A 395 -27.38 13.67 -38.59
CA PRO A 395 -26.95 14.33 -39.81
C PRO A 395 -27.39 13.58 -41.08
N MET A 396 -27.23 12.25 -41.12
CA MET A 396 -27.63 11.48 -42.32
C MET A 396 -29.11 11.60 -42.65
N TRP A 397 -30.00 11.62 -41.65
CA TRP A 397 -31.44 11.83 -41.88
C TRP A 397 -31.74 13.23 -42.42
N ASP A 398 -31.12 14.27 -41.86
CA ASP A 398 -31.30 15.64 -42.35
C ASP A 398 -30.77 15.80 -43.80
N MET A 399 -29.75 15.04 -44.20
CA MET A 399 -29.29 15.03 -45.60
C MET A 399 -30.26 14.34 -46.55
N VAL A 400 -31.01 13.33 -46.10
CA VAL A 400 -31.98 12.61 -46.93
C VAL A 400 -33.26 13.42 -47.12
N SER A 401 -33.73 14.12 -46.08
CA SER A 401 -34.92 14.97 -46.15
C SER A 401 -34.76 16.22 -47.02
N ILE A 402 -33.51 16.59 -47.37
CA ILE A 402 -33.20 17.72 -48.25
C ILE A 402 -33.04 17.27 -49.72
N VAL A 403 -32.84 15.97 -49.97
CA VAL A 403 -32.62 15.41 -51.32
C VAL A 403 -33.91 14.82 -51.94
N GLY A 404 -34.92 14.55 -51.12
CA GLY A 404 -36.30 14.29 -51.56
C GLY A 404 -37.16 15.52 -51.37
#